data_AF-A0A6M7WNH1-F1
#
_entry.id   AF-A0A6M7WNH1-F1
#
_cell.length_a   1.000
_cell.length_b   1.000
_cell.length_c   1.000
_cell.angle_alpha   90.00
_cell.angle_beta   90.00
_cell.angle_gamma   90.00
#
_symmetry.space_group_name_H-M   'P 1'
#
loop_
_entity.id
_entity.type
_entity.pdbx_description
1 polymer ?
#
loop_
_entity_poly.entity_id
_entity_poly.type
_entity_poly.pdbx_seq_one_letter_code
_entity_poly.pdbx_strand_id
1 'polypeptide(L)'
;MSFLKRLFGGGGEAAAEPKSAAPAKQVEHKGFLISATPYKAESQYQTCGTVSKEVDGVMKEHKFIRADRFAGLDDAVDISIKKGMQLIDEQGERIFG
;
A
#
# COMPACT_ATOMS: atom_id res chain seq x y z
N MET A 1 -11.81 24.98 14.73
CA MET A 1 -10.95 25.39 13.60
C MET A 1 -10.16 24.18 13.16
N SER A 2 -10.34 23.77 11.91
CA SER A 2 -9.88 22.50 11.35
C SER A 2 -8.35 22.43 11.23
N PHE A 3 -7.73 21.48 11.93
CA PHE A 3 -6.29 21.19 11.90
C PHE A 3 -5.93 19.95 11.07
N LEU A 4 -6.75 19.60 10.07
CA LEU A 4 -6.51 18.42 9.24
C LEU A 4 -6.61 18.74 7.75
N LYS A 5 -5.69 19.58 7.28
CA LYS A 5 -5.43 19.67 5.85
C LYS A 5 -4.00 20.17 5.65
N ARG A 6 -3.10 19.22 5.42
CA ARG A 6 -1.91 19.28 4.55
C ARG A 6 -0.93 18.18 4.95
N LEU A 7 -1.27 16.95 4.57
CA LEU A 7 -0.27 15.90 4.42
C LEU A 7 -0.56 15.11 3.14
N PHE A 8 -0.58 15.82 2.03
CA PHE A 8 -0.23 15.23 0.75
C PHE A 8 1.16 15.74 0.39
N GLY A 9 2.11 14.82 0.36
CA GLY A 9 3.29 14.83 -0.51
C GLY A 9 4.31 15.97 -0.32
N GLY A 10 5.45 15.63 0.29
CA GLY A 10 6.73 16.29 -0.01
C GLY A 10 7.57 16.63 1.22
N GLY A 11 8.64 15.86 1.44
CA GLY A 11 9.78 16.28 2.27
C GLY A 11 10.06 15.39 3.47
N GLY A 12 10.81 14.31 3.25
CA GLY A 12 11.40 13.48 4.30
C GLY A 12 12.63 12.77 3.74
N GLU A 13 13.78 13.41 3.87
CA GLU A 13 15.09 12.85 3.53
C GLU A 13 15.51 11.86 4.62
N ALA A 14 15.42 10.56 4.35
CA ALA A 14 16.18 9.52 5.02
C ALA A 14 16.16 8.22 4.18
N ALA A 15 17.37 7.71 3.92
CA ALA A 15 17.69 6.40 3.33
C ALA A 15 17.34 6.20 1.84
N ALA A 16 18.39 6.23 1.03
CA ALA A 16 18.40 5.62 -0.29
C ALA A 16 18.09 4.13 -0.19
N GLU A 17 17.04 3.64 -0.88
CA GLU A 17 16.88 2.30 -1.50
C GLU A 17 15.42 2.03 -1.93
N PRO A 18 15.18 1.09 -2.86
CA PRO A 18 15.24 1.26 -4.31
C PRO A 18 14.03 2.06 -4.84
N LYS A 19 14.06 2.46 -6.13
CA LYS A 19 12.89 2.99 -6.87
C LYS A 19 11.72 2.00 -6.84
N SER A 20 10.97 1.95 -5.74
CA SER A 20 9.63 1.41 -5.74
C SER A 20 8.81 2.39 -6.56
N ALA A 21 8.35 1.95 -7.73
CA ALA A 21 7.49 2.77 -8.59
C ALA A 21 6.38 3.40 -7.74
N ALA A 22 6.09 4.68 -7.99
CA ALA A 22 5.03 5.39 -7.27
C ALA A 22 3.75 4.53 -7.29
N PRO A 23 3.04 4.41 -6.15
CA PRO A 23 1.86 3.58 -6.09
C PRO A 23 0.83 4.06 -7.09
N ALA A 24 0.30 3.12 -7.87
CA ALA A 24 -0.66 3.41 -8.92
C ALA A 24 -1.99 3.91 -8.33
N LYS A 25 -2.32 3.51 -7.11
CA LYS A 25 -3.48 4.00 -6.34
C LYS A 25 -3.21 3.85 -4.85
N GLN A 26 -3.76 4.77 -4.06
CA GLN A 26 -3.72 4.71 -2.60
C GLN A 26 -5.12 4.91 -2.03
N VAL A 27 -5.45 4.18 -0.97
CA VAL A 27 -6.73 4.28 -0.27
C VAL A 27 -6.51 4.13 1.24
N GLU A 28 -7.16 4.98 2.02
CA GLU A 28 -7.23 4.84 3.47
C GLU A 28 -8.34 3.86 3.88
N HIS A 29 -8.04 2.96 4.81
CA HIS A 29 -9.00 2.01 5.36
C HIS A 29 -8.70 1.74 6.84
N LYS A 30 -9.66 2.03 7.73
CA LYS A 30 -9.54 1.81 9.19
C LYS A 30 -8.28 2.41 9.83
N GLY A 31 -7.83 3.56 9.34
CA GLY A 31 -6.62 4.24 9.82
C GLY A 31 -5.31 3.62 9.30
N PHE A 32 -5.39 2.69 8.35
CA PHE A 32 -4.26 2.22 7.57
C PHE A 32 -4.27 2.88 6.19
N LEU A 33 -3.10 3.07 5.61
CA LEU A 33 -2.91 3.49 4.23
C LEU A 33 -2.52 2.28 3.39
N ILE A 34 -3.36 1.95 2.39
CA ILE A 34 -3.11 0.89 1.42
C ILE A 34 -2.57 1.53 0.15
N SER A 35 -1.40 1.09 -0.28
CA SER A 35 -0.76 1.52 -1.53
C SER A 35 -0.69 0.37 -2.51
N ALA A 36 -1.42 0.46 -3.63
CA ALA A 36 -1.34 -0.52 -4.71
C ALA A 36 -0.07 -0.28 -5.54
N THR A 37 0.82 -1.28 -5.54
CA THR A 37 2.09 -1.25 -6.28
C THR A 37 2.22 -2.48 -7.20
N PRO A 38 1.21 -2.80 -8.03
CA PRO A 38 1.34 -3.91 -8.96
C PRO A 38 2.48 -3.65 -9.94
N TYR A 39 3.22 -4.69 -10.24
CA TYR A 39 4.37 -4.63 -11.14
C TYR A 39 4.22 -5.66 -12.25
N LYS A 40 4.77 -5.34 -13.42
CA LYS A 40 4.74 -6.26 -14.56
C LYS A 40 5.67 -7.44 -14.27
N ALA A 41 5.12 -8.64 -14.28
CA ALA A 41 5.82 -9.90 -14.17
C ALA A 41 5.47 -10.73 -15.42
N GLU A 42 6.46 -10.95 -16.28
CA GLU A 42 6.26 -11.56 -17.60
C GLU A 42 5.28 -10.75 -18.46
N SER A 43 4.15 -11.35 -18.86
CA SER A 43 3.11 -10.72 -19.67
C SER A 43 1.94 -10.15 -18.84
N GLN A 44 1.95 -10.32 -17.52
CA GLN A 44 0.85 -9.93 -16.63
C GLN A 44 1.35 -9.00 -15.50
N TYR A 45 0.42 -8.40 -14.78
CA TYR A 45 0.69 -7.57 -13.60
C TYR A 45 0.44 -8.38 -12.33
N GLN A 46 1.45 -8.45 -11.46
CA GLN A 46 1.35 -9.11 -10.18
C GLN A 46 0.57 -8.24 -9.19
N THR A 47 -0.40 -8.83 -8.50
CA THR A 47 -1.11 -8.17 -7.39
C THR A 47 -0.15 -7.95 -6.22
N CYS A 48 0.20 -6.69 -5.98
CA CYS A 48 1.15 -6.27 -4.96
C CYS A 48 0.71 -4.94 -4.35
N GLY A 49 1.03 -4.74 -3.07
CA GLY A 49 0.81 -3.49 -2.39
C GLY A 49 1.54 -3.42 -1.05
N THR A 50 1.45 -2.26 -0.41
CA THR A 50 1.87 -2.06 0.97
C THR A 50 0.69 -1.58 1.81
N VAL A 51 0.67 -2.00 3.06
CA VAL A 51 -0.24 -1.50 4.11
C VAL A 51 0.64 -0.81 5.13
N SER A 52 0.31 0.43 5.48
CA SER A 52 1.08 1.20 6.44
C SER A 52 0.19 1.89 7.47
N LYS A 53 0.69 2.05 8.69
CA LYS A 53 -0.01 2.72 9.79
C LYS A 53 0.97 3.17 10.86
N GLU A 54 0.69 4.29 11.49
CA GLU A 54 1.40 4.72 12.69
C GLU A 54 0.89 3.94 13.92
N VAL A 55 1.80 3.24 14.60
CA VAL A 55 1.53 2.48 15.83
C VAL A 55 2.54 2.96 16.87
N ASP A 56 2.04 3.49 18.00
CA ASP A 56 2.85 4.07 19.08
C ASP A 56 3.87 5.13 18.63
N GLY A 57 3.47 5.99 17.68
CA GLY A 57 4.34 7.03 17.11
C GLY A 57 5.39 6.52 16.12
N VAL A 58 5.34 5.23 15.76
CA VAL A 58 6.24 4.61 14.78
C VAL A 58 5.46 4.21 13.54
N MET A 59 5.89 4.71 12.37
CA MET A 59 5.32 4.28 11.10
C MET A 59 5.71 2.82 10.81
N LYS A 60 4.72 1.94 10.78
CA LYS A 60 4.87 0.52 10.42
C LYS A 60 4.37 0.30 9.01
N GLU A 61 5.06 -0.56 8.27
CA GLU A 61 4.68 -0.96 6.92
C GLU A 61 4.76 -2.48 6.77
N HIS A 62 3.80 -3.05 6.04
CA HIS A 62 3.79 -4.43 5.62
C HIS A 62 3.55 -4.51 4.11
N LYS A 63 4.49 -5.10 3.38
CA LYS A 63 4.34 -5.38 1.95
C LYS A 63 3.71 -6.74 1.74
N PHE A 64 2.72 -6.82 0.85
CA PHE A 64 2.10 -8.06 0.44
C PHE A 64 2.24 -8.28 -1.07
N ILE A 65 2.44 -9.54 -1.45
CA ILE A 65 2.42 -10.01 -2.84
C ILE A 65 1.50 -11.22 -2.87
N ARG A 66 0.52 -11.21 -3.78
CA ARG A 66 -0.44 -12.31 -3.97
C ARG A 66 -0.05 -13.10 -5.21
N ALA A 67 -0.47 -14.36 -5.30
CA ALA A 67 -0.27 -15.17 -6.51
C ALA A 67 -1.11 -14.68 -7.71
N ASP A 68 -2.22 -13.98 -7.45
CA ASP A 68 -3.14 -13.45 -8.45
C ASP A 68 -2.43 -12.46 -9.41
N ARG A 69 -2.64 -12.65 -10.71
CA ARG A 69 -2.08 -11.83 -11.79
C ARG A 69 -3.17 -11.41 -12.78
N PHE A 70 -3.00 -10.25 -13.39
CA PHE A 70 -3.98 -9.66 -14.31
C PHE A 70 -3.31 -9.15 -15.59
N ALA A 71 -4.01 -9.21 -16.72
CA ALA A 71 -3.47 -8.66 -17.98
C ALA A 71 -3.42 -7.12 -17.95
N GLY A 72 -4.41 -6.49 -17.32
CA GLY A 72 -4.50 -5.03 -17.15
C GLY A 72 -3.89 -4.55 -15.85
N LEU A 73 -3.23 -3.38 -15.91
CA LEU A 73 -2.73 -2.69 -14.72
C LEU A 73 -3.87 -2.29 -13.79
N ASP A 74 -4.95 -1.71 -14.33
CA ASP A 74 -6.08 -1.21 -13.54
C ASP A 74 -6.77 -2.33 -12.74
N ASP A 75 -6.94 -3.51 -13.35
CA ASP A 75 -7.48 -4.70 -12.65
C ASP A 75 -6.57 -5.14 -11.49
N ALA A 76 -5.25 -5.19 -11.73
CA ALA A 76 -4.28 -5.51 -10.69
C ALA A 76 -4.29 -4.48 -9.56
N VAL A 77 -4.45 -3.19 -9.89
CA VAL A 77 -4.56 -2.10 -8.92
C VAL A 77 -5.79 -2.25 -8.04
N ASP A 78 -6.97 -2.43 -8.64
CA ASP A 78 -8.21 -2.53 -7.89
C ASP A 78 -8.26 -3.79 -7.01
N ILE A 79 -7.70 -4.90 -7.50
CA ILE A 79 -7.59 -6.13 -6.71
C ILE A 79 -6.54 -5.97 -5.60
N SER A 80 -5.41 -5.30 -5.84
CA SER A 80 -4.44 -4.96 -4.79
C SER A 80 -5.08 -4.17 -3.65
N ILE A 81 -5.88 -3.15 -3.95
CA ILE A 81 -6.58 -2.36 -2.92
C ILE A 81 -7.54 -3.26 -2.13
N LYS A 82 -8.38 -4.05 -2.81
CA LYS A 82 -9.32 -4.98 -2.14
C LYS A 82 -8.59 -5.98 -1.24
N LYS A 83 -7.44 -6.50 -1.68
CA LYS A 83 -6.62 -7.41 -0.88
C LYS A 83 -5.95 -6.74 0.30
N GLY A 84 -5.50 -5.49 0.17
CA GLY A 84 -5.04 -4.69 1.30
C GLY A 84 -6.14 -4.48 2.35
N MET A 85 -7.37 -4.15 1.92
CA MET A 85 -8.51 -4.00 2.83
C MET A 85 -8.82 -5.31 3.57
N GLN A 86 -8.88 -6.43 2.84
CA GLN A 86 -9.09 -7.75 3.43
C GLN A 86 -8.02 -8.09 4.46
N LEU A 87 -6.75 -7.82 4.16
CA LEU A 87 -5.62 -8.10 5.04
C LEU A 87 -5.72 -7.29 6.36
N ILE A 88 -6.11 -6.02 6.25
CA ILE A 88 -6.40 -5.15 7.41
C ILE A 88 -7.59 -5.67 8.20
N ASP A 89 -8.65 -6.12 7.53
CA ASP A 89 -9.86 -6.60 8.20
C ASP A 89 -9.62 -7.90 8.99
N GLU A 90 -8.78 -8.80 8.46
CA GLU A 90 -8.48 -10.10 9.08
C GLU A 90 -7.42 -10.00 10.19
N GLN A 91 -6.37 -9.20 9.97
CA GLN A 91 -5.19 -9.16 10.86
C GLN A 91 -5.13 -7.88 11.69
N GLY A 92 -5.61 -6.75 11.17
CA GLY A 92 -5.44 -5.45 11.79
C GLY A 92 -3.96 -5.13 12.01
N GLU A 93 -3.61 -4.64 13.20
CA GLU A 93 -2.23 -4.28 13.54
C GLU A 93 -1.30 -5.48 13.70
N ARG A 94 -1.83 -6.69 13.89
CA ARG A 94 -1.04 -7.94 13.99
C ARG A 94 -0.23 -8.24 12.72
N ILE A 95 -0.57 -7.59 11.60
CA ILE A 95 0.16 -7.67 10.34
C ILE A 95 1.63 -7.20 10.46
N PHE A 96 1.93 -6.35 11.45
CA PHE A 96 3.26 -5.76 11.64
C PHE A 96 4.19 -6.58 12.54
N GLY A 97 3.72 -7.69 13.11
CA GLY A 97 4.46 -8.54 14.05
C GLY A 97 3.88 -8.51 15.46
#